data_AF-A0A2W4KSN6-F1
#
_entry.id   AF-A0A2W4KSN6-F1
#
_cell.length_a   1.000
_cell.length_b   1.000
_cell.length_c   1.000
_cell.angle_alpha   90.00
_cell.angle_beta   90.00
_cell.angle_gamma   90.00
#
_symmetry.space_group_name_H-M   'P 1'
#
loop_
_entity.id
_entity.type
_entity.pdbx_description
1 polymer ?
#
loop_
_entity_poly.entity_id
_entity_poly.type
_entity_poly.pdbx_seq_one_letter_code
_entity_poly.pdbx_strand_id
1 'polypeptide(L)'
;MPPSTPHEPPARPGEFAPVRIGPLSVWPPVVLAPMAGVTNYPFRAICRRFGAGLYVSEMITARPLVEGNAKTLKLADFGPDESPRSLQLYGVDPYYVGEAVKRLVGEGHVDHIDMNFGCPVRKVTSKGGGAAIPAKPRLLAAIVRAAVRNAGAVPVTIGPL
;
A
#
# COMPACT_ATOMS: atom_id res chain seq x y z
N MET A 1 2.99 -9.74 -38.11
CA MET A 1 2.30 -9.81 -36.81
C MET A 1 3.07 -10.83 -35.99
N PRO A 2 3.65 -10.48 -34.83
CA PRO A 2 4.22 -11.51 -33.96
C PRO A 2 3.11 -12.51 -33.61
N PRO A 3 3.40 -13.82 -33.50
CA PRO A 3 2.41 -14.79 -33.08
C PRO A 3 1.81 -14.36 -31.75
N SER A 4 0.47 -14.44 -31.63
CA SER A 4 -0.22 -14.18 -30.37
C SER A 4 0.38 -15.09 -29.31
N THR A 5 0.99 -14.51 -28.27
CA THR A 5 1.46 -15.27 -27.11
C THR A 5 0.30 -16.16 -26.64
N PRO A 6 0.49 -17.49 -26.52
CA PRO A 6 -0.58 -18.35 -26.05
C PRO A 6 -1.07 -17.82 -24.70
N HIS A 7 -2.37 -17.59 -24.58
CA HIS A 7 -2.97 -17.12 -23.35
C HIS A 7 -2.84 -18.23 -22.31
N GLU A 8 -1.97 -18.04 -21.31
CA GLU A 8 -1.98 -18.94 -20.16
C GLU A 8 -3.33 -18.81 -19.46
N PRO A 9 -3.97 -19.94 -19.10
CA PRO A 9 -5.23 -19.90 -18.37
C PRO A 9 -4.98 -19.27 -16.99
N PRO A 10 -5.96 -18.54 -16.43
CA PRO A 10 -5.87 -18.06 -15.05
C PRO A 10 -5.63 -19.21 -14.07
N ALA A 11 -4.90 -18.93 -12.98
CA ALA A 11 -4.65 -19.88 -11.91
C ALA A 11 -5.96 -20.48 -11.37
N ARG A 12 -6.00 -21.79 -11.20
CA ARG A 12 -7.17 -22.52 -10.70
C ARG A 12 -7.24 -22.47 -9.18
N PRO A 13 -8.44 -22.44 -8.57
CA PRO A 13 -8.58 -22.54 -7.11
C PRO A 13 -7.79 -23.74 -6.55
N GLY A 14 -6.91 -23.50 -5.58
CA GLY A 14 -6.09 -24.53 -4.95
C GLY A 14 -4.80 -24.90 -5.68
N GLU A 15 -4.50 -24.29 -6.84
CA GLU A 15 -3.24 -24.50 -7.56
C GLU A 15 -2.03 -23.95 -6.78
N PHE A 16 -2.25 -22.86 -6.05
CA PHE A 16 -1.26 -22.24 -5.16
C PHE A 16 -1.88 -22.05 -3.76
N ALA A 17 -1.04 -21.88 -2.75
CA ALA A 17 -1.50 -21.43 -1.44
C ALA A 17 -1.82 -19.92 -1.48
N PRO A 18 -2.93 -19.47 -0.89
CA PRO A 18 -3.20 -18.04 -0.77
C PRO A 18 -2.19 -17.37 0.17
N VAL A 19 -1.82 -16.13 -0.15
CA VAL A 19 -0.98 -15.32 0.76
C VAL A 19 -1.86 -14.76 1.87
N ARG A 20 -1.44 -14.95 3.13
CA ARG A 20 -2.15 -14.47 4.31
C ARG A 20 -1.51 -13.18 4.83
N ILE A 21 -2.28 -12.10 4.87
CA ILE A 21 -1.88 -10.81 5.46
C ILE A 21 -2.84 -10.53 6.61
N GLY A 22 -2.47 -11.03 7.80
CA GLY A 22 -3.38 -11.07 8.96
C GLY A 22 -4.71 -11.76 8.61
N PRO A 23 -5.87 -11.07 8.74
CA PRO A 23 -7.17 -11.64 8.39
C PRO A 23 -7.40 -11.76 6.87
N LEU A 24 -6.63 -11.06 6.04
CA LEU A 24 -6.82 -11.01 4.59
C LEU A 24 -6.28 -12.27 3.91
N SER A 25 -7.08 -12.82 2.99
CA SER A 25 -6.69 -13.91 2.10
C SER A 25 -6.50 -13.36 0.69
N VAL A 26 -5.26 -13.36 0.22
CA VAL A 26 -4.91 -12.85 -1.12
C VAL A 26 -4.91 -14.03 -2.09
N TRP A 27 -5.92 -14.08 -2.95
CA TRP A 27 -6.08 -15.10 -4.00
C TRP A 27 -6.58 -14.46 -5.33
N PRO A 28 -5.92 -14.71 -6.47
CA PRO A 28 -4.63 -15.41 -6.63
C PRO A 28 -3.50 -14.70 -5.85
N PRO A 29 -2.34 -15.33 -5.60
CA PRO A 29 -1.23 -14.74 -4.84
C PRO A 29 -0.46 -13.68 -5.66
N VAL A 30 -1.20 -12.79 -6.31
CA VAL A 30 -0.74 -11.71 -7.17
C VAL A 30 -1.21 -10.40 -6.55
N VAL A 31 -0.27 -9.48 -6.36
CA VAL A 31 -0.54 -8.14 -5.81
C VAL A 31 -0.26 -7.12 -6.90
N LEU A 32 -1.21 -6.23 -7.20
CA LEU A 32 -0.93 -5.06 -8.01
C LEU A 32 -0.10 -4.08 -7.20
N ALA A 33 1.16 -3.92 -7.60
CA ALA A 33 2.10 -3.00 -6.96
C ALA A 33 1.65 -1.54 -7.08
N PRO A 34 1.91 -0.71 -6.05
CA PRO A 34 1.54 0.70 -6.05
C PRO A 34 2.44 1.50 -6.98
N MET A 35 1.85 2.29 -7.88
CA MET A 35 2.58 3.14 -8.82
C MET A 35 2.01 4.55 -8.79
N ALA A 36 2.79 5.50 -8.29
CA ALA A 36 2.38 6.90 -8.20
C ALA A 36 2.01 7.47 -9.58
N GLY A 37 0.84 8.09 -9.68
CA GLY A 37 0.22 8.60 -10.90
C GLY A 37 -0.49 7.55 -11.76
N VAL A 38 -0.44 6.26 -11.40
CA VAL A 38 -1.00 5.15 -12.20
C VAL A 38 -2.07 4.40 -11.43
N THR A 39 -1.79 3.89 -10.24
CA THR A 39 -2.70 3.02 -9.48
C THR A 39 -3.81 3.77 -8.75
N ASN A 40 -4.43 4.75 -9.40
CA ASN A 40 -5.62 5.44 -8.91
C ASN A 40 -6.84 4.50 -8.90
N TYR A 41 -7.94 4.94 -8.27
CA TYR A 41 -9.17 4.16 -8.20
C TYR A 41 -9.65 3.65 -9.58
N PRO A 42 -9.82 4.49 -10.62
CA PRO A 42 -10.24 4.03 -11.95
C PRO A 42 -9.34 2.92 -12.52
N PHE A 43 -8.03 3.05 -12.39
CA PHE A 43 -7.09 2.03 -12.86
C PHE A 43 -7.25 0.71 -12.10
N ARG A 44 -7.31 0.77 -10.76
CA ARG A 44 -7.52 -0.43 -9.93
C ARG A 44 -8.86 -1.10 -10.23
N ALA A 45 -9.91 -0.33 -10.48
CA ALA A 45 -11.22 -0.86 -10.87
C ALA A 45 -11.17 -1.63 -12.18
N ILE A 46 -10.37 -1.17 -13.16
CA ILE A 46 -10.15 -1.91 -14.40
C ILE A 46 -9.32 -3.18 -14.12
N CYS A 47 -8.20 -3.08 -13.39
CA CYS A 47 -7.35 -4.24 -13.08
C CYS A 47 -8.08 -5.33 -12.28
N ARG A 48 -9.08 -4.97 -11.46
CA ARG A 48 -9.98 -5.92 -10.78
C ARG A 48 -10.70 -6.87 -11.73
N ARG A 49 -11.01 -6.42 -12.94
CA ARG A 49 -11.66 -7.24 -13.96
C ARG A 49 -10.73 -8.32 -14.56
N PHE A 50 -9.42 -8.20 -14.34
CA PHE A 50 -8.40 -9.10 -14.90
C PHE A 50 -7.77 -10.04 -13.87
N GLY A 51 -8.13 -9.94 -12.58
CA GLY A 51 -7.79 -10.93 -11.56
C GLY A 51 -6.41 -10.77 -10.91
N ALA A 52 -6.38 -10.15 -9.73
CA ALA A 52 -5.30 -10.16 -8.75
C ALA A 52 -5.92 -10.26 -7.35
N GLY A 53 -5.18 -10.76 -6.37
CA GLY A 53 -5.72 -10.97 -5.02
C GLY A 53 -5.70 -9.72 -4.14
N LEU A 54 -4.84 -8.74 -4.45
CA LEU A 54 -4.73 -7.50 -3.69
C LEU A 54 -4.31 -6.34 -4.60
N TYR A 55 -4.88 -5.17 -4.37
CA TYR A 55 -4.61 -3.96 -5.14
C TYR A 55 -4.19 -2.85 -4.20
N VAL A 56 -2.92 -2.45 -4.27
CA VAL A 56 -2.39 -1.39 -3.41
C VAL A 56 -2.60 -0.03 -4.08
N SER A 57 -3.16 0.93 -3.34
CA SER A 57 -3.36 2.30 -3.82
C SER A 57 -2.03 3.00 -4.10
N GLU A 58 -2.10 4.14 -4.79
CA GLU A 58 -0.96 5.03 -4.87
C GLU A 58 -0.39 5.38 -3.49
N MET A 59 0.92 5.65 -3.47
CA MET A 59 1.63 6.09 -2.28
C MET A 59 1.15 7.48 -1.85
N ILE A 60 0.72 7.58 -0.59
CA ILE A 60 0.47 8.86 0.08
C ILE A 60 1.53 9.17 1.13
N THR A 61 1.73 10.44 1.44
CA THR A 61 2.68 10.88 2.48
C THR A 61 1.93 11.17 3.78
N ALA A 62 2.43 10.65 4.89
CA ALA A 62 1.81 10.73 6.21
C ALA A 62 1.57 12.18 6.69
N ARG A 63 2.59 13.05 6.60
CA ARG A 63 2.49 14.43 7.09
C ARG A 63 1.39 15.25 6.39
N PRO A 64 1.34 15.36 5.05
CA PRO A 64 0.25 16.05 4.36
C PRO A 64 -1.13 15.46 4.66
N LEU A 65 -1.25 14.15 4.89
CA LEU A 65 -2.52 13.53 5.28
C LEU A 65 -2.98 14.05 6.65
N VAL A 66 -2.08 14.07 7.64
CA VAL A 66 -2.36 14.58 9.00
C VAL A 66 -2.70 16.07 8.95
N GLU A 67 -2.00 16.85 8.13
CA GLU A 67 -2.24 18.29 7.92
C GLU A 67 -3.51 18.58 7.09
N GLY A 68 -4.25 17.55 6.63
CA GLY A 68 -5.52 17.72 5.92
C GLY A 68 -5.38 18.20 4.48
N ASN A 69 -4.25 17.91 3.82
CA ASN A 69 -4.03 18.30 2.44
C ASN A 69 -5.05 17.63 1.51
N ALA A 70 -5.86 18.44 0.81
CA ALA A 70 -6.94 17.96 -0.05
C ALA A 70 -6.49 16.98 -1.14
N LYS A 71 -5.29 17.17 -1.72
CA LYS A 71 -4.75 16.25 -2.74
C LYS A 71 -4.40 14.90 -2.13
N THR A 72 -3.80 14.88 -0.95
CA THR A 72 -3.46 13.64 -0.25
C THR A 72 -4.70 12.89 0.22
N LEU A 73 -5.72 13.60 0.71
CA LEU A 73 -7.01 13.00 1.06
C LEU A 73 -7.66 12.34 -0.16
N LYS A 74 -7.66 13.01 -1.32
CA LYS A 74 -8.18 12.43 -2.57
C LYS A 74 -7.40 11.19 -3.02
N LEU A 75 -6.08 11.16 -2.83
CA LEU A 75 -5.24 10.00 -3.15
C LEU A 75 -5.46 8.82 -2.18
N ALA A 76 -5.85 9.12 -0.94
CA ALA A 76 -6.18 8.13 0.08
C ALA A 76 -7.57 7.50 -0.11
N ASP A 77 -8.36 8.02 -1.05
CA ASP A 77 -9.73 7.61 -1.28
C ASP A 77 -9.83 6.30 -2.09
N PHE A 78 -10.95 5.61 -1.90
CA PHE A 78 -11.24 4.32 -2.49
C PHE A 78 -12.59 4.33 -3.20
N GLY A 79 -12.78 3.41 -4.13
CA GLY A 79 -14.09 3.20 -4.73
C GLY A 79 -15.13 2.73 -3.71
N PRO A 80 -16.43 2.95 -3.95
CA PRO A 80 -17.49 2.47 -3.06
C PRO A 80 -17.50 0.93 -2.90
N ASP A 81 -17.15 0.20 -3.95
CA ASP A 81 -17.10 -1.27 -3.97
C ASP A 81 -15.68 -1.83 -3.83
N GLU A 82 -14.71 -0.97 -3.47
CA GLU A 82 -13.32 -1.37 -3.34
C GLU A 82 -13.10 -2.13 -2.03
N SER A 83 -12.83 -3.43 -2.12
CA SER A 83 -12.42 -4.26 -1.00
C SER A 83 -11.44 -5.37 -1.45
N PRO A 84 -10.41 -5.69 -0.67
CA PRO A 84 -9.92 -4.91 0.49
C PRO A 84 -9.27 -3.59 0.04
N ARG A 85 -9.37 -2.56 0.90
CA ARG A 85 -8.79 -1.22 0.72
C ARG A 85 -7.36 -1.20 1.25
N SER A 86 -6.42 -1.49 0.35
CA SER A 86 -5.00 -1.51 0.67
C SER A 86 -4.34 -0.18 0.29
N LEU A 87 -3.77 0.51 1.27
CA LEU A 87 -3.16 1.81 1.10
C LEU A 87 -1.64 1.76 1.27
N GLN A 88 -0.87 2.38 0.37
CA GLN A 88 0.57 2.57 0.59
C GLN A 88 0.86 3.91 1.29
N LEU A 89 1.48 3.83 2.47
CA LEU A 89 1.84 4.98 3.31
C LEU A 89 3.36 5.19 3.32
N TYR A 90 3.77 6.44 3.14
CA TYR A 90 5.16 6.87 3.25
C TYR A 90 5.33 7.93 4.34
N GLY A 91 6.38 7.81 5.15
CA GLY A 91 6.78 8.81 6.13
C GLY A 91 8.16 8.56 6.70
N VAL A 92 8.81 9.63 7.17
CA VAL A 92 10.14 9.60 7.81
C VAL A 92 10.10 9.94 9.30
N ASP A 93 8.94 10.42 9.79
CA ASP A 93 8.74 10.85 11.16
C ASP A 93 7.73 9.90 11.83
N PRO A 94 8.12 9.19 12.90
CA PRO A 94 7.22 8.31 13.64
C PRO A 94 5.92 8.96 14.11
N TYR A 95 5.96 10.26 14.48
CA TYR A 95 4.77 10.98 14.94
C TYR A 95 3.72 11.06 13.83
N TYR A 96 4.10 11.62 12.68
CA TYR A 96 3.17 11.78 11.55
C TYR A 96 2.69 10.43 11.00
N VAL A 97 3.54 9.40 11.00
CA VAL A 97 3.13 8.04 10.59
C VAL A 97 2.09 7.48 11.55
N GLY A 98 2.30 7.59 12.86
CA GLY A 98 1.34 7.13 13.86
C GLY A 98 -0.03 7.81 13.73
N GLU A 99 -0.04 9.15 13.62
CA GLU A 99 -1.29 9.91 13.46
C GLU A 99 -1.99 9.64 12.12
N ALA A 100 -1.22 9.45 11.04
CA ALA A 100 -1.79 9.05 9.75
C ALA A 100 -2.48 7.69 9.83
N VAL A 101 -1.82 6.68 10.42
CA VAL A 101 -2.42 5.35 10.60
C VAL A 101 -3.65 5.41 11.49
N LYS A 102 -3.56 6.11 12.62
CA LYS A 102 -4.69 6.29 13.55
C LYS A 102 -5.90 6.90 12.85
N ARG A 103 -5.67 7.93 12.03
CA ARG A 103 -6.72 8.57 11.24
C ARG A 103 -7.34 7.62 10.23
N LEU A 104 -6.53 6.97 9.39
CA LEU A 104 -7.00 6.07 8.34
C LEU A 104 -7.82 4.89 8.90
N VAL A 105 -7.35 4.30 10.00
CA VAL A 105 -8.06 3.20 10.67
C VAL A 105 -9.30 3.70 11.41
N GLY A 106 -9.22 4.83 12.11
CA GLY A 106 -10.33 5.41 12.86
C GLY A 106 -11.50 5.88 11.99
N GLU A 107 -11.21 6.36 10.79
CA GLU A 107 -12.23 6.69 9.78
C GLU A 107 -12.79 5.44 9.08
N GLY A 108 -12.23 4.24 9.36
CA GLY A 108 -12.63 2.99 8.73
C GLY A 108 -12.33 2.96 7.23
N HIS A 109 -11.36 3.73 6.77
CA HIS A 109 -11.03 3.93 5.34
C HIS A 109 -10.07 2.89 4.78
N VAL A 110 -9.39 2.10 5.62
CA VAL A 110 -8.36 1.14 5.18
C VAL A 110 -8.54 -0.25 5.82
N ASP A 111 -8.30 -1.28 5.02
CA ASP A 111 -8.29 -2.69 5.46
C ASP A 111 -6.87 -3.26 5.50
N HIS A 112 -5.90 -2.57 4.89
CA HIS A 112 -4.49 -2.91 4.87
C HIS A 112 -3.61 -1.68 4.70
N ILE A 113 -2.48 -1.62 5.40
CA ILE A 113 -1.49 -0.54 5.29
C ILE A 113 -0.16 -1.13 4.84
N ASP A 114 0.30 -0.72 3.67
CA ASP A 114 1.63 -1.04 3.16
C ASP A 114 2.60 0.13 3.37
N MET A 115 3.73 -0.10 4.04
CA MET A 115 4.70 0.95 4.33
C MET A 115 5.77 1.01 3.25
N ASN A 116 5.90 2.14 2.54
CA ASN A 116 6.92 2.31 1.51
C ASN A 116 8.30 2.61 2.12
N PHE A 117 9.20 1.63 2.03
CA PHE A 117 10.62 1.77 2.39
C PHE A 117 11.57 1.47 1.22
N GLY A 118 11.05 1.44 -0.01
CA GLY A 118 11.80 1.02 -1.20
C GLY A 118 12.13 2.14 -2.20
N CYS A 119 11.41 3.26 -2.22
CA CYS A 119 11.56 4.26 -3.28
C CYS A 119 13.00 4.84 -3.37
N PRO A 120 13.73 4.65 -4.50
CA PRO A 120 15.10 5.13 -4.67
C PRO A 120 15.16 6.58 -5.20
N VAL A 121 14.02 7.16 -5.57
CA VAL A 121 13.94 8.47 -6.24
C VAL A 121 14.61 9.54 -5.37
N ARG A 122 15.53 10.30 -5.98
CA ARG A 122 16.34 11.33 -5.29
C ARG A 122 15.53 12.29 -4.43
N LYS A 123 14.33 12.67 -4.87
CA LYS A 123 13.42 13.58 -4.13
C LYS A 123 13.00 13.01 -2.76
N VAL A 124 12.93 11.69 -2.65
CA VAL A 124 12.56 10.94 -1.43
C VAL A 124 13.82 10.62 -0.62
N THR A 125 14.85 10.08 -1.26
CA THR A 125 16.08 9.64 -0.60
C THR A 125 16.97 10.79 -0.12
N SER A 126 16.96 11.96 -0.78
CA SER A 126 17.71 13.15 -0.32
C SER A 126 17.23 13.69 1.02
N LYS A 127 15.98 13.43 1.39
CA LYS A 127 15.41 13.76 2.71
C LYS A 127 15.61 12.63 3.72
N GLY A 128 16.41 11.62 3.37
CA GLY A 128 16.66 10.44 4.20
C GLY A 128 15.48 9.46 4.27
N GLY A 129 14.55 9.53 3.31
CA GLY A 129 13.37 8.67 3.24
C GLY A 129 13.46 7.56 2.19
N GLY A 130 12.39 6.77 2.07
CA GLY A 130 12.27 5.69 1.08
C GLY A 130 13.33 4.62 1.33
N ALA A 131 14.06 4.25 0.27
CA ALA A 131 15.16 3.27 0.32
C ALA A 131 16.28 3.62 1.31
N ALA A 132 16.38 4.88 1.77
CA ALA A 132 17.39 5.29 2.74
C ALA A 132 17.01 4.94 4.21
N ILE A 133 15.73 4.67 4.51
CA ILE A 133 15.27 4.39 5.88
C ILE A 133 15.79 3.05 6.42
N PRO A 134 15.82 1.94 5.65
CA PRO A 134 16.35 0.67 6.12
C PRO A 134 17.81 0.73 6.61
N ALA A 135 18.64 1.64 6.08
CA ALA A 135 20.00 1.88 6.56
C ALA A 135 20.05 2.53 7.97
N LYS A 136 18.91 3.00 8.50
CA LYS A 136 18.74 3.62 9.81
C LYS A 136 17.82 2.77 10.70
N PRO A 137 18.28 1.63 11.23
CA PRO A 137 17.41 0.63 11.86
C PRO A 137 16.63 1.16 13.07
N ARG A 138 17.21 2.08 13.85
CA ARG A 138 16.51 2.72 14.98
C ARG A 138 15.31 3.56 14.52
N LEU A 139 15.49 4.30 13.42
CA LEU A 139 14.43 5.12 12.83
C LEU A 139 13.35 4.22 12.21
N LEU A 140 13.74 3.23 11.40
CA LEU A 140 12.81 2.25 10.83
C LEU A 140 11.95 1.62 11.92
N ALA A 141 12.58 1.12 12.99
CA ALA A 141 11.87 0.50 14.11
C ALA A 141 10.94 1.48 14.83
N ALA A 142 11.32 2.76 14.97
CA ALA A 142 10.46 3.78 15.56
C ALA A 142 9.21 4.05 14.69
N ILE A 143 9.39 4.15 13.37
CA ILE A 143 8.30 4.36 12.40
C ILE A 143 7.35 3.17 12.40
N VAL A 144 7.87 1.95 12.24
CA VAL A 144 7.05 0.72 12.20
C VAL A 144 6.30 0.53 13.50
N ARG A 145 6.94 0.74 14.66
CA ARG A 145 6.25 0.68 15.96
C ARG A 145 5.13 1.72 16.07
N ALA A 146 5.32 2.93 15.54
CA ALA A 146 4.28 3.95 15.56
C ALA A 146 3.08 3.56 14.67
N ALA A 147 3.33 2.99 13.49
CA ALA A 147 2.27 2.46 12.63
C ALA A 147 1.51 1.32 13.32
N VAL A 148 2.20 0.26 13.74
CA VAL A 148 1.58 -0.95 14.33
C VAL A 148 0.76 -0.63 15.58
N ARG A 149 1.26 0.24 16.48
CA ARG A 149 0.51 0.64 17.68
C ARG A 149 -0.83 1.30 17.39
N ASN A 150 -0.93 2.01 16.27
CA ASN A 150 -2.14 2.74 15.88
C ASN A 150 -3.02 1.96 14.89
N ALA A 151 -2.57 0.80 14.39
CA ALA A 151 -3.26 0.05 13.35
C ALA A 151 -4.40 -0.83 13.88
N GLY A 152 -4.42 -1.12 15.19
CA GLY A 152 -5.42 -2.03 15.77
C GLY A 152 -5.35 -3.42 15.13
N ALA A 153 -6.47 -3.88 14.55
CA ALA A 153 -6.55 -5.15 13.83
C ALA A 153 -6.15 -5.06 12.36
N VAL A 154 -5.95 -3.85 11.82
CA VAL A 154 -5.56 -3.65 10.42
C VAL A 154 -4.11 -4.12 10.23
N PRO A 155 -3.84 -5.08 9.33
CA PRO A 155 -2.48 -5.54 9.10
C PRO A 155 -1.61 -4.44 8.47
N VAL A 156 -0.35 -4.38 8.93
CA VAL A 156 0.68 -3.48 8.41
C VAL A 156 1.79 -4.31 7.76
N THR A 157 2.11 -4.05 6.49
CA THR A 157 3.23 -4.66 5.76
C THR A 157 4.33 -3.67 5.45
N ILE A 158 5.47 -4.18 4.99
CA ILE A 158 6.58 -3.40 4.44
C ILE A 158 6.72 -3.79 2.97
N GLY A 159 6.49 -2.84 2.08
CA GLY A 159 6.59 -3.02 0.64
C GLY A 159 8.00 -2.68 0.13
N PRO A 160 8.68 -3.60 -0.57
CA PRO A 160 9.83 -3.27 -1.39
C PRO A 160 9.32 -2.73 -2.73
N LEU A 161 9.65 -1.47 -3.02
CA LEU A 161 9.49 -0.81 -4.33
C LEU A 161 8.14 -0.99 -5.04
#